data_AF-A0A923ML29-F1
#
_entry.id   AF-A0A923ML29-F1
#
_cell.length_a   1.000
_cell.length_b   1.000
_cell.length_c   1.000
_cell.angle_alpha   90.00
_cell.angle_beta   90.00
_cell.angle_gamma   90.00
#
_symmetry.space_group_name_H-M   'P 1'
#
loop_
_entity.id
_entity.type
_entity.pdbx_description
1 polymer ?
#
loop_
_entity_poly.entity_id
_entity_poly.type
_entity_poly.pdbx_seq_one_letter_code
_entity_poly.pdbx_strand_id
1 'polypeptide(L)'
;MFNGHIRKIAAGLLVLTMSICLSFPVSALSREGESDGLYVATPAIPSNVLRFAQTDFADHMTAMIQNGDFTGDPYRVQLGTPFTYLGSEDSAKQFYFPVIYGGEFIYIYRIYEDTFYFEETGELRYAGTMSAVMVDAFSNLAKMTSQNSPATLVVDGYNIIAVVGGQVEVIAEAPFTHKEPSTNSEYEISTQSILAENDALEVINAADTIGYEKNFELPIATRSNPIALSITETQPNDESWCAAYVTAALIRTVQGVSLSASTITKYYGLNKNEGLSHGQAIDYAQAMYAMQPLYYESALSRNQVIDEIDHSCPIYASMRHNSTISHAVAICGYTSTKYTIWNPWYVDYETFSSSTLTYVPSTSTKSFYWNATIYNWQK
;
A
#
# COMPACT_ATOMS: atom_id res chain seq x y z
N MET A 1 -12.83 -61.48 -68.53
CA MET A 1 -13.51 -60.22 -68.19
C MET A 1 -13.28 -59.97 -66.71
N PHE A 2 -12.76 -58.77 -66.40
CA PHE A 2 -12.93 -57.94 -65.18
C PHE A 2 -13.36 -58.64 -63.89
N ASN A 3 -12.87 -58.39 -62.67
CA ASN A 3 -12.03 -57.40 -61.98
C ASN A 3 -12.01 -57.94 -60.52
N GLY A 4 -11.08 -57.71 -59.60
CA GLY A 4 -9.90 -56.86 -59.56
C GLY A 4 -9.34 -56.92 -58.12
N HIS A 5 -8.00 -57.00 -58.05
CA HIS A 5 -7.08 -56.45 -57.04
C HIS A 5 -7.14 -56.93 -55.56
N ILE A 6 -6.15 -57.68 -55.03
CA ILE A 6 -4.72 -57.38 -54.73
C ILE A 6 -4.62 -56.37 -53.56
N ARG A 7 -4.10 -56.66 -52.35
CA ARG A 7 -2.70 -56.95 -51.88
C ARG A 7 -2.76 -57.53 -50.43
N LYS A 8 -2.14 -58.65 -50.01
CA LYS A 8 -0.71 -59.02 -49.77
C LYS A 8 0.10 -57.95 -48.98
N ILE A 9 0.31 -58.10 -47.66
CA ILE A 9 1.40 -58.81 -46.94
C ILE A 9 2.80 -58.25 -47.25
N ALA A 10 3.51 -57.71 -46.25
CA ALA A 10 4.80 -58.20 -45.72
C ALA A 10 5.58 -57.17 -44.88
N ALA A 11 6.01 -57.64 -43.70
CA ALA A 11 7.21 -57.35 -42.88
C ALA A 11 8.14 -56.15 -43.18
N GLY A 12 8.64 -55.53 -42.11
CA GLY A 12 9.90 -54.75 -42.14
C GLY A 12 10.23 -53.96 -40.86
N LEU A 13 11.07 -54.55 -40.00
CA LEU A 13 12.31 -53.97 -39.43
C LEU A 13 12.28 -52.72 -38.52
N LEU A 14 12.43 -52.96 -37.21
CA LEU A 14 13.47 -52.45 -36.29
C LEU A 14 14.16 -51.08 -36.57
N VAL A 15 13.84 -50.06 -35.76
CA VAL A 15 14.74 -49.00 -35.23
C VAL A 15 14.11 -48.52 -33.90
N LEU A 16 14.52 -49.02 -32.74
CA LEU A 16 15.52 -48.40 -31.84
C LEU A 16 15.35 -46.90 -31.59
N THR A 17 14.61 -46.53 -30.55
CA THR A 17 15.02 -45.42 -29.67
C THR A 17 14.63 -45.72 -28.23
N MET A 18 15.65 -46.03 -27.43
CA MET A 18 15.62 -45.88 -25.98
C MET A 18 15.18 -44.45 -25.63
N SER A 19 14.24 -44.33 -24.70
CA SER A 19 14.26 -43.24 -23.72
C SER A 19 13.71 -43.80 -22.43
N ILE A 20 14.69 -44.28 -21.67
CA ILE A 20 14.70 -44.49 -20.23
C ILE A 20 13.63 -43.61 -19.54
N CYS A 21 12.59 -44.24 -19.01
CA CYS A 21 11.78 -43.66 -17.94
C CYS A 21 12.66 -43.57 -16.69
N LEU A 22 13.49 -42.52 -16.62
CA LEU A 22 13.99 -42.05 -15.33
C LEU A 22 12.78 -41.46 -14.62
N SER A 23 12.17 -42.30 -13.78
CA SER A 23 11.33 -41.85 -12.69
C SER A 23 12.15 -40.92 -11.81
N PHE A 24 12.16 -39.63 -12.15
CA PHE A 24 12.52 -38.60 -11.19
C PHE A 24 11.47 -38.72 -10.08
N PRO A 25 11.87 -38.94 -8.81
CA PRO A 25 10.98 -38.56 -7.74
C PRO A 25 10.71 -37.08 -7.95
N VAL A 26 9.44 -36.74 -8.24
CA VAL A 26 8.95 -35.40 -7.98
C VAL A 26 9.11 -35.25 -6.47
N SER A 27 10.26 -34.73 -6.05
CA SER A 27 10.43 -34.17 -4.73
C SER A 27 9.46 -33.00 -4.72
N ALA A 28 8.23 -33.26 -4.28
CA ALA A 28 7.43 -32.24 -3.63
C ALA A 28 8.33 -31.73 -2.50
N LEU A 29 9.01 -30.61 -2.73
CA LEU A 29 9.64 -29.87 -1.65
C LEU A 29 8.47 -29.38 -0.79
N SER A 30 8.11 -30.19 0.20
CA SER A 30 7.42 -29.71 1.39
C SER A 30 8.37 -28.74 2.07
N ARG A 31 8.29 -27.47 1.68
CA ARG A 31 9.05 -26.41 2.32
C ARG A 31 8.27 -25.95 3.55
N GLU A 32 8.03 -26.87 4.48
CA GLU A 32 7.82 -26.54 5.89
C GLU A 32 9.21 -26.46 6.53
N GLY A 33 9.95 -25.41 6.17
CA GLY A 33 10.95 -24.88 7.09
C GLY A 33 10.22 -23.85 7.92
N GLU A 34 10.19 -24.02 9.25
CA GLU A 34 9.91 -22.89 10.13
C GLU A 34 10.84 -21.75 9.69
N SER A 35 10.27 -20.73 9.10
CA SER A 35 11.00 -19.54 8.73
C SER A 35 11.33 -18.78 10.01
N ASP A 36 12.62 -18.59 10.28
CA ASP A 36 13.15 -17.81 11.41
C ASP A 36 13.12 -16.29 11.15
N GLY A 37 12.47 -15.84 10.06
CA GLY A 37 12.37 -14.42 9.73
C GLY A 37 11.99 -14.09 8.28
N LEU A 38 11.93 -12.80 7.95
CA LEU A 38 11.67 -12.34 6.58
C LEU A 38 13.01 -12.07 5.88
N TYR A 39 13.49 -13.02 5.09
CA TYR A 39 14.77 -12.88 4.38
C TYR A 39 14.57 -12.20 3.03
N VAL A 40 15.24 -11.07 2.80
CA VAL A 40 15.10 -10.24 1.60
C VAL A 40 16.47 -9.95 1.00
N ALA A 41 16.59 -10.11 -0.32
CA ALA A 41 17.69 -9.60 -1.12
C ALA A 41 17.33 -8.18 -1.58
N THR A 42 18.04 -7.19 -1.05
CA THR A 42 17.73 -5.75 -1.24
C THR A 42 19.00 -4.99 -1.61
N PRO A 43 18.90 -3.88 -2.36
CA PRO A 43 19.99 -2.91 -2.45
C PRO A 43 20.34 -2.35 -1.07
N ALA A 44 21.56 -1.83 -0.93
CA ALA A 44 22.00 -1.16 0.27
C ALA A 44 21.09 0.02 0.64
N ILE A 45 20.70 0.11 1.91
CA ILE A 45 19.80 1.16 2.40
C ILE A 45 20.60 2.43 2.76
N PRO A 46 20.24 3.61 2.23
CA PRO A 46 20.91 4.85 2.56
C PRO A 46 20.88 5.18 4.06
N SER A 47 22.03 5.59 4.63
CA SER A 47 22.15 5.88 6.08
C SER A 47 21.23 7.01 6.59
N ASN A 48 20.83 7.92 5.71
CA ASN A 48 19.88 8.99 6.01
C ASN A 48 18.43 8.47 6.18
N VAL A 49 18.05 7.40 5.47
CA VAL A 49 16.76 6.71 5.68
C VAL A 49 16.72 6.08 7.08
N LEU A 50 17.81 5.40 7.48
CA LEU A 50 17.94 4.85 8.83
C LEU A 50 17.85 5.93 9.90
N ARG A 51 18.57 7.05 9.73
CA ARG A 51 18.53 8.16 10.68
C ARG A 51 17.14 8.80 10.78
N PHE A 52 16.45 8.94 9.65
CA PHE A 52 15.09 9.45 9.63
C PHE A 52 14.15 8.52 10.41
N ALA A 53 14.18 7.20 10.12
CA ALA A 53 13.38 6.20 10.81
C ALA A 53 13.57 6.25 12.34
N GLN A 54 14.81 6.41 12.79
CA GLN A 54 15.18 6.44 14.21
C GLN A 54 14.53 7.57 15.01
N THR A 55 14.11 8.65 14.33
CA THR A 55 13.53 9.84 14.94
C THR A 55 12.04 10.02 14.63
N ASP A 56 11.57 9.53 13.48
CA ASP A 56 10.20 9.72 13.01
C ASP A 56 9.24 8.59 13.42
N PHE A 57 9.75 7.36 13.58
CA PHE A 57 8.93 6.18 13.84
C PHE A 57 8.08 6.27 15.13
N ALA A 58 8.64 6.84 16.20
CA ALA A 58 7.93 6.95 17.47
C ALA A 58 6.66 7.83 17.35
N ASP A 59 6.69 8.85 16.48
CA ASP A 59 5.53 9.72 16.23
C ASP A 59 4.41 8.96 15.49
N HIS A 60 4.77 8.09 14.54
CA HIS A 60 3.81 7.20 13.86
C HIS A 60 3.17 6.21 14.83
N MET A 61 3.96 5.56 15.68
CA MET A 61 3.45 4.66 16.73
C MET A 61 2.54 5.38 17.71
N THR A 62 2.92 6.61 18.07
CA THR A 62 2.11 7.46 18.93
C THR A 62 0.75 7.77 18.31
N ALA A 63 0.70 8.02 17.00
CA ALA A 63 -0.57 8.20 16.29
C ALA A 63 -1.45 6.93 16.35
N MET A 64 -0.88 5.75 16.10
CA MET A 64 -1.63 4.48 16.20
C MET A 64 -2.17 4.21 17.61
N ILE A 65 -1.41 4.54 18.65
CA ILE A 65 -1.86 4.44 20.04
C ILE A 65 -3.05 5.37 20.29
N GLN A 66 -2.98 6.61 19.81
CA GLN A 66 -4.05 7.59 20.01
C GLN A 66 -5.34 7.24 19.29
N ASN A 67 -5.23 6.67 18.09
CA ASN A 67 -6.35 6.15 17.32
C ASN A 67 -7.01 4.93 17.98
N GLY A 68 -6.34 4.29 18.93
CA GLY A 68 -6.78 2.99 19.46
C GLY A 68 -6.46 1.82 18.54
N ASP A 69 -5.74 2.05 17.44
CA ASP A 69 -5.29 1.01 16.51
C ASP A 69 -4.26 0.07 17.17
N PHE A 70 -3.51 0.57 18.16
CA PHE A 70 -2.59 -0.22 18.99
C PHE A 70 -2.91 -0.09 20.48
N THR A 71 -3.06 -1.22 21.17
CA THR A 71 -3.40 -1.29 22.61
C THR A 71 -2.33 -1.98 23.46
N GLY A 72 -1.23 -2.43 22.86
CA GLY A 72 -0.12 -3.07 23.56
C GLY A 72 0.80 -2.09 24.30
N ASP A 73 1.85 -2.61 24.92
CA ASP A 73 2.90 -1.78 25.54
C ASP A 73 3.83 -1.21 24.45
N PRO A 74 3.82 0.12 24.19
CA PRO A 74 4.61 0.71 23.12
C PRO A 74 6.12 0.59 23.35
N TYR A 75 6.58 0.43 24.59
CA TYR A 75 7.99 0.24 24.89
C TYR A 75 8.51 -1.15 24.50
N ARG A 76 7.62 -2.09 24.22
CA ARG A 76 7.95 -3.43 23.71
C ARG A 76 7.87 -3.55 22.19
N VAL A 77 7.45 -2.49 21.51
CA VAL A 77 7.50 -2.44 20.05
C VAL A 77 8.95 -2.37 19.60
N GLN A 78 9.22 -3.06 18.48
CA GLN A 78 10.51 -3.14 17.82
C GLN A 78 10.36 -2.71 16.36
N LEU A 79 11.41 -2.11 15.81
CA LEU A 79 11.47 -1.72 14.40
C LEU A 79 12.44 -2.66 13.69
N GLY A 80 11.96 -3.33 12.63
CA GLY A 80 12.72 -4.27 11.83
C GLY A 80 13.74 -3.59 10.91
N THR A 81 14.61 -4.41 10.34
CA THR A 81 15.67 -3.98 9.42
C THR A 81 15.05 -3.65 8.07
N PRO A 82 15.35 -2.47 7.49
CA PRO A 82 14.69 -2.04 6.27
C PRO A 82 15.13 -2.79 5.03
N PHE A 83 14.21 -2.86 4.08
CA PHE A 83 14.45 -3.32 2.71
C PHE A 83 13.71 -2.42 1.71
N THR A 84 14.07 -2.54 0.43
CA THR A 84 13.38 -1.85 -0.68
C THR A 84 13.21 -2.83 -1.84
N TYR A 85 12.29 -2.50 -2.73
CA TYR A 85 12.20 -3.16 -4.03
C TYR A 85 13.24 -2.65 -5.03
N LEU A 86 13.43 -3.42 -6.09
CA LEU A 86 14.02 -3.00 -7.36
C LEU A 86 12.92 -2.37 -8.21
N GLY A 87 13.11 -1.13 -8.66
CA GLY A 87 12.06 -0.36 -9.31
C GLY A 87 12.51 0.30 -10.62
N SER A 88 11.52 0.75 -11.39
CA SER A 88 11.69 1.62 -12.55
C SER A 88 11.78 3.10 -12.14
N GLU A 89 12.33 3.96 -13.03
CA GLU A 89 12.51 5.40 -12.78
C GLU A 89 11.21 6.15 -12.40
N ASP A 90 10.05 5.64 -12.79
CA ASP A 90 8.74 6.29 -12.59
C ASP A 90 8.07 5.98 -11.23
N SER A 91 8.71 5.18 -10.37
CA SER A 91 8.16 4.74 -9.08
C SER A 91 8.80 5.47 -7.91
N ALA A 92 7.99 6.05 -7.01
CA ALA A 92 8.50 6.66 -5.79
C ALA A 92 9.10 5.58 -4.89
N LYS A 93 10.43 5.59 -4.73
CA LYS A 93 11.16 4.56 -3.97
C LYS A 93 10.70 4.53 -2.51
N GLN A 94 10.33 3.34 -2.05
CA GLN A 94 9.88 3.10 -0.67
C GLN A 94 10.80 2.14 0.06
N PHE A 95 11.11 2.48 1.31
CA PHE A 95 11.87 1.67 2.25
C PHE A 95 10.92 1.13 3.30
N TYR A 96 10.79 -0.19 3.36
CA TYR A 96 9.84 -0.89 4.24
C TYR A 96 10.55 -1.33 5.51
N PHE A 97 9.94 -1.05 6.65
CA PHE A 97 10.38 -1.43 7.97
C PHE A 97 9.24 -2.23 8.63
N PRO A 98 9.41 -3.54 8.88
CA PRO A 98 8.46 -4.29 9.67
C PRO A 98 8.37 -3.72 11.09
N VAL A 99 7.17 -3.52 11.61
CA VAL A 99 6.96 -3.13 13.00
C VAL A 99 6.56 -4.37 13.77
N ILE A 100 7.33 -4.73 14.79
CA ILE A 100 7.25 -6.03 15.46
C ILE A 100 6.76 -5.84 16.90
N TYR A 101 5.79 -6.66 17.30
CA TYR A 101 5.34 -6.76 18.70
C TYR A 101 4.99 -8.21 19.01
N GLY A 102 5.54 -8.74 20.11
CA GLY A 102 5.28 -10.13 20.51
C GLY A 102 5.83 -11.18 19.53
N GLY A 103 6.76 -10.82 18.65
CA GLY A 103 7.30 -11.70 17.61
C GLY A 103 6.52 -11.69 16.29
N GLU A 104 5.45 -10.89 16.19
CA GLU A 104 4.62 -10.77 15.00
C GLU A 104 4.76 -9.39 14.36
N PHE A 105 4.60 -9.32 13.04
CA PHE A 105 4.45 -8.05 12.33
C PHE A 105 3.07 -7.48 12.65
N ILE A 106 3.03 -6.24 13.14
CA ILE A 106 1.78 -5.53 13.47
C ILE A 106 1.50 -4.37 12.54
N TYR A 107 2.54 -3.77 11.96
CA TYR A 107 2.45 -2.73 10.94
C TYR A 107 3.64 -2.82 10.00
N ILE A 108 3.55 -2.12 8.88
CA ILE A 108 4.68 -1.81 8.02
C ILE A 108 4.85 -0.28 8.02
N TYR A 109 5.99 0.18 8.51
CA TYR A 109 6.41 1.57 8.40
C TYR A 109 7.18 1.75 7.10
N ARG A 110 6.83 2.75 6.32
CA ARG A 110 7.40 3.02 4.99
C ARG A 110 7.97 4.42 4.96
N ILE A 111 9.21 4.55 4.52
CA ILE A 111 9.83 5.84 4.24
C ILE A 111 9.98 6.01 2.74
N TYR A 112 9.73 7.21 2.25
CA TYR A 112 9.91 7.59 0.86
C TYR A 112 10.44 9.01 0.75
N GLU A 113 10.99 9.32 -0.41
CA GLU A 113 11.46 10.66 -0.74
C GLU A 113 10.26 11.57 -1.04
N ASP A 114 10.31 12.80 -0.52
CA ASP A 114 9.32 13.83 -0.82
C ASP A 114 9.61 14.43 -2.19
N THR A 115 9.12 13.75 -3.23
CA THR A 115 9.39 14.09 -4.64
C THR A 115 8.89 15.48 -5.00
N PHE A 116 7.76 15.93 -4.44
CA PHE A 116 7.21 17.26 -4.70
C PHE A 116 8.12 18.36 -4.16
N TYR A 117 8.60 18.22 -2.92
CA TYR A 117 9.55 19.18 -2.34
C TYR A 117 10.88 19.17 -3.09
N PHE A 118 11.38 18.00 -3.49
CA PHE A 118 12.61 17.88 -4.26
C PHE A 118 12.49 18.54 -5.64
N GLU A 119 11.38 18.35 -6.36
CA GLU A 119 11.13 18.99 -7.65
C GLU A 119 11.05 20.52 -7.54
N GLU A 120 10.48 21.05 -6.45
CA GLU A 120 10.35 22.49 -6.23
C GLU A 120 11.66 23.14 -5.78
N THR A 121 12.44 22.47 -4.92
CA THR A 121 13.57 23.09 -4.19
C THR A 121 14.95 22.53 -4.56
N GLY A 122 15.01 21.33 -5.14
CA GLY A 122 16.24 20.56 -5.34
C GLY A 122 16.82 19.95 -4.05
N GLU A 123 16.13 20.08 -2.91
CA GLU A 123 16.57 19.54 -1.62
C GLU A 123 15.86 18.23 -1.29
N LEU A 124 16.64 17.22 -0.89
CA LEU A 124 16.09 15.92 -0.52
C LEU A 124 15.47 15.96 0.87
N ARG A 125 14.21 15.54 0.98
CA ARG A 125 13.50 15.29 2.24
C ARG A 125 12.86 13.92 2.23
N TYR A 126 12.63 13.38 3.43
CA TYR A 126 11.93 12.12 3.63
C TYR A 126 10.59 12.35 4.31
N ALA A 127 9.64 11.49 3.99
CA ALA A 127 8.36 11.36 4.66
C ALA A 127 8.10 9.90 5.01
N GLY A 128 7.24 9.67 6.00
CA GLY A 128 6.87 8.35 6.48
C GLY A 128 5.36 8.09 6.36
N THR A 129 4.99 6.84 6.08
CA THR A 129 3.64 6.31 6.32
C THR A 129 3.69 5.02 7.12
N MET A 130 2.66 4.72 7.89
CA MET A 130 2.55 3.45 8.62
C MET A 130 1.12 2.92 8.59
N SER A 131 0.97 1.61 8.38
CA SER A 131 -0.32 0.94 8.34
C SER A 131 -0.22 -0.59 8.51
N ALA A 132 -1.36 -1.25 8.74
CA ALA A 132 -1.46 -2.71 8.82
C ALA A 132 -1.69 -3.38 7.44
N VAL A 133 -1.98 -2.59 6.40
CA VAL A 133 -2.47 -3.05 5.09
C VAL A 133 -1.63 -4.16 4.43
N MET A 134 -0.30 -4.10 4.59
CA MET A 134 0.62 -5.07 3.96
C MET A 134 1.15 -6.13 4.93
N VAL A 135 0.69 -6.15 6.19
CA VAL A 135 1.21 -7.04 7.23
C VAL A 135 1.02 -8.50 6.85
N ASP A 136 -0.17 -8.88 6.36
CA ASP A 136 -0.46 -10.25 5.96
C ASP A 136 0.40 -10.71 4.78
N ALA A 137 0.57 -9.84 3.78
CA ALA A 137 1.40 -10.12 2.61
C ALA A 137 2.86 -10.40 3.02
N PHE A 138 3.45 -9.55 3.86
CA PHE A 138 4.82 -9.76 4.35
C PHE A 138 4.94 -10.91 5.34
N SER A 139 3.94 -11.16 6.17
CA SER A 139 3.92 -12.30 7.10
C SER A 139 3.84 -13.62 6.35
N ASN A 140 3.11 -13.67 5.24
CA ASN A 140 3.09 -14.84 4.36
C ASN A 140 4.39 -14.99 3.58
N LEU A 141 4.96 -13.89 3.08
CA LEU A 141 6.27 -13.91 2.44
C LEU A 141 7.35 -14.43 3.39
N ALA A 142 7.33 -14.02 4.66
CA ALA A 142 8.28 -14.49 5.66
C ALA A 142 8.35 -16.02 5.72
N LYS A 143 7.20 -16.70 5.70
CA LYS A 143 7.08 -18.17 5.72
C LYS A 143 7.72 -18.86 4.51
N MET A 144 7.92 -18.15 3.40
CA MET A 144 8.45 -18.68 2.14
C MET A 144 9.96 -18.43 1.98
N THR A 145 10.52 -17.53 2.78
CA THR A 145 11.90 -17.06 2.63
C THR A 145 12.86 -17.74 3.61
N SER A 146 14.14 -17.72 3.26
CA SER A 146 15.25 -18.16 4.12
C SER A 146 16.54 -17.49 3.64
N GLN A 147 17.60 -17.52 4.43
CA GLN A 147 18.90 -16.95 4.01
C GLN A 147 19.41 -17.49 2.65
N ASN A 148 19.15 -18.76 2.33
CA ASN A 148 19.59 -19.39 1.06
C ASN A 148 18.60 -19.21 -0.09
N SER A 149 17.42 -18.67 0.18
CA SER A 149 16.39 -18.37 -0.82
C SER A 149 15.58 -17.18 -0.32
N PRO A 150 16.20 -15.98 -0.31
CA PRO A 150 15.53 -14.75 0.08
C PRO A 150 14.51 -14.33 -0.97
N ALA A 151 13.60 -13.45 -0.59
CA ALA A 151 12.74 -12.74 -1.53
C ALA A 151 13.49 -11.58 -2.18
N THR A 152 13.30 -11.36 -3.48
CA THR A 152 13.62 -10.07 -4.10
C THR A 152 12.33 -9.36 -4.44
N LEU A 153 12.13 -8.15 -3.92
CA LEU A 153 10.97 -7.34 -4.29
C LEU A 153 11.23 -6.59 -5.58
N VAL A 154 10.23 -6.57 -6.45
CA VAL A 154 10.31 -5.93 -7.78
C VAL A 154 9.02 -5.15 -8.02
N VAL A 155 9.15 -3.99 -8.67
CA VAL A 155 8.00 -3.25 -9.19
C VAL A 155 7.73 -3.67 -10.63
N ASP A 156 6.53 -4.17 -10.89
CA ASP A 156 6.02 -4.42 -12.24
C ASP A 156 4.87 -3.45 -12.53
N GLY A 157 5.14 -2.43 -13.35
CA GLY A 157 4.24 -1.30 -13.52
C GLY A 157 4.11 -0.48 -12.23
N TYR A 158 3.01 -0.65 -11.50
CA TYR A 158 2.79 -0.05 -10.18
C TYR A 158 2.53 -1.10 -9.09
N ASN A 159 2.52 -2.38 -9.46
CA ASN A 159 2.35 -3.50 -8.54
C ASN A 159 3.69 -3.79 -7.87
N ILE A 160 3.64 -4.32 -6.65
CA ILE A 160 4.81 -4.82 -5.93
C ILE A 160 4.68 -6.33 -5.88
N ILE A 161 5.70 -7.02 -6.40
CA ILE A 161 5.79 -8.47 -6.40
C ILE A 161 7.06 -8.92 -5.68
N ALA A 162 7.06 -10.16 -5.20
CA ALA A 162 8.22 -10.82 -4.63
C ALA A 162 8.61 -12.02 -5.48
N VAL A 163 9.90 -12.18 -5.74
CA VAL A 163 10.47 -13.37 -6.39
C VAL A 163 11.21 -14.20 -5.34
N VAL A 164 10.77 -15.43 -5.10
CA VAL A 164 11.37 -16.35 -4.12
C VAL A 164 11.68 -17.68 -4.79
N GLY A 165 12.97 -18.01 -4.94
CA GLY A 165 13.37 -19.30 -5.53
C GLY A 165 12.79 -19.56 -6.93
N GLY A 166 12.53 -18.49 -7.70
CA GLY A 166 11.92 -18.54 -9.03
C GLY A 166 10.38 -18.51 -9.05
N GLN A 167 9.71 -18.48 -7.89
CA GLN A 167 8.27 -18.27 -7.79
C GLN A 167 7.95 -16.78 -7.61
N VAL A 168 6.86 -16.32 -8.25
CA VAL A 168 6.35 -14.95 -8.13
C VAL A 168 5.16 -14.92 -7.19
N GLU A 169 5.23 -14.05 -6.18
CA GLU A 169 4.15 -13.76 -5.25
C GLU A 169 3.73 -12.30 -5.37
N VAL A 170 2.43 -12.03 -5.41
CA VAL A 170 1.91 -10.65 -5.44
C VAL A 170 1.87 -10.11 -4.02
N ILE A 171 2.61 -9.02 -3.78
CA ILE A 171 2.65 -8.36 -2.47
C ILE A 171 1.60 -7.25 -2.41
N ALA A 172 1.46 -6.49 -3.50
CA ALA A 172 0.43 -5.47 -3.62
C ALA A 172 0.07 -5.19 -5.08
N GLU A 173 -1.22 -4.98 -5.31
CA GLU A 173 -1.75 -4.51 -6.59
C GLU A 173 -2.11 -3.03 -6.52
N ALA A 174 -1.73 -2.29 -7.55
CA ALA A 174 -2.05 -0.88 -7.69
C ALA A 174 -3.53 -0.70 -8.07
N PRO A 175 -4.31 0.05 -7.30
CA PRO A 175 -5.77 0.16 -7.46
C PRO A 175 -6.23 1.07 -8.61
N PHE A 176 -5.32 1.46 -9.50
CA PHE A 176 -5.59 2.35 -10.64
C PHE A 176 -4.97 1.85 -11.95
N THR A 177 -4.38 0.66 -11.95
CA THR A 177 -4.02 -0.01 -13.19
C THR A 177 -5.24 -0.74 -13.71
N HIS A 178 -5.93 -0.19 -14.72
CA HIS A 178 -6.91 -0.93 -15.53
C HIS A 178 -6.28 -2.08 -16.33
N LYS A 179 -5.06 -2.49 -16.00
CA LYS A 179 -4.37 -3.61 -16.60
C LYS A 179 -4.83 -4.83 -15.81
N GLU A 180 -5.46 -5.77 -16.49
CA GLU A 180 -5.64 -7.13 -15.97
C GLU A 180 -4.30 -7.60 -15.38
N PRO A 181 -4.31 -8.29 -14.23
CA PRO A 181 -3.08 -8.79 -13.63
C PRO A 181 -2.29 -9.56 -14.69
N SER A 182 -1.02 -9.19 -14.86
CA SER A 182 -0.11 -9.86 -15.80
C SER A 182 -0.17 -11.37 -15.53
N THR A 183 -0.12 -12.19 -16.56
CA THR A 183 0.00 -13.64 -16.32
C THR A 183 1.32 -13.93 -15.60
N ASN A 184 1.40 -15.01 -14.80
CA ASN A 184 2.65 -15.37 -14.09
C ASN A 184 3.87 -15.40 -15.02
N SER A 185 3.70 -15.83 -16.27
CA SER A 185 4.76 -15.84 -17.28
C SER A 185 5.26 -14.44 -17.68
N GLU A 186 4.42 -13.41 -17.62
CA GLU A 186 4.84 -12.03 -17.93
C GLU A 186 5.65 -11.42 -16.79
N TYR A 187 5.23 -11.68 -15.53
CA TYR A 187 6.01 -11.28 -14.36
C TYR A 187 7.39 -11.94 -14.34
N GLU A 188 7.49 -13.23 -14.69
CA GLU A 188 8.78 -13.93 -14.75
C GLU A 188 9.76 -13.31 -15.77
N ILE A 189 9.28 -12.84 -16.92
CA ILE A 189 10.14 -12.24 -17.95
C ILE A 189 10.61 -10.84 -17.52
N SER A 190 9.72 -9.97 -17.01
CA SER A 190 10.11 -8.62 -16.59
C SER A 190 11.06 -8.66 -15.39
N THR A 191 10.82 -9.56 -14.44
CA THR A 191 11.67 -9.74 -13.26
C THR A 191 13.08 -10.24 -13.61
N GLN A 192 13.23 -11.18 -14.55
CA GLN A 192 14.56 -11.66 -14.96
C GLN A 192 15.43 -10.54 -15.53
N SER A 193 14.85 -9.62 -16.32
CA SER A 193 15.57 -8.45 -16.83
C SER A 193 16.01 -7.51 -15.71
N ILE A 194 15.10 -7.19 -14.77
CA ILE A 194 15.40 -6.28 -13.64
C ILE A 194 16.48 -6.88 -12.72
N LEU A 195 16.43 -8.18 -12.47
CA LEU A 195 17.43 -8.90 -11.66
C LEU A 195 18.79 -8.93 -12.34
N ALA A 196 18.85 -9.08 -13.66
CA ALA A 196 20.10 -9.11 -14.43
C ALA A 196 20.84 -7.77 -14.47
N GLU A 197 20.16 -6.65 -14.20
CA GLU A 197 20.73 -5.30 -14.18
C GLU A 197 21.24 -4.87 -12.79
N ASN A 198 20.94 -5.63 -11.73
CA ASN A 198 21.24 -5.27 -10.35
C ASN A 198 22.24 -6.23 -9.68
N ASP A 199 23.54 -5.98 -9.88
CA ASP A 199 24.63 -6.88 -9.43
C ASP A 199 25.02 -6.78 -7.94
N ALA A 200 24.41 -5.89 -7.14
CA ALA A 200 24.81 -5.66 -5.74
C ALA A 200 23.62 -5.68 -4.77
N LEU A 201 23.08 -6.87 -4.52
CA LEU A 201 22.06 -7.09 -3.48
C LEU A 201 22.70 -7.71 -2.23
N GLU A 202 22.30 -7.23 -1.06
CA GLU A 202 22.59 -7.86 0.22
C GLU A 202 21.39 -8.67 0.70
N VAL A 203 21.67 -9.83 1.30
CA VAL A 203 20.64 -10.66 1.95
C VAL A 203 20.57 -10.28 3.42
N ILE A 204 19.42 -9.77 3.84
CA ILE A 204 19.13 -9.41 5.22
C ILE A 204 17.99 -10.25 5.77
N ASN A 205 17.85 -10.29 7.11
CA ASN A 205 16.61 -10.67 7.76
C ASN A 205 15.88 -9.41 8.23
N ALA A 206 14.77 -9.07 7.60
CA ALA A 206 13.98 -7.89 7.96
C ALA A 206 13.29 -8.00 9.34
N ALA A 207 13.23 -9.21 9.91
CA ALA A 207 12.80 -9.42 11.29
C ALA A 207 13.88 -9.04 12.32
N ASP A 208 15.15 -8.93 11.92
CA ASP A 208 16.19 -8.39 12.80
C ASP A 208 15.88 -6.92 13.12
N THR A 209 16.17 -6.48 14.34
CA THR A 209 15.70 -5.18 14.81
C THR A 209 16.78 -4.11 14.79
N ILE A 210 16.38 -2.89 14.45
CA ILE A 210 17.19 -1.69 14.63
C ILE A 210 16.75 -0.90 15.87
N GLY A 211 17.68 -0.16 16.48
CA GLY A 211 17.37 0.76 17.57
C GLY A 211 16.78 2.07 17.05
N TYR A 212 15.88 2.68 17.82
CA TYR A 212 15.26 3.99 17.58
C TYR A 212 14.97 4.70 18.91
N GLU A 213 14.67 6.00 18.86
CA GLU A 213 14.33 6.77 20.05
C GLU A 213 12.91 6.47 20.54
N LYS A 214 12.77 5.89 21.74
CA LYS A 214 11.48 5.53 22.33
C LYS A 214 10.85 6.71 23.08
N ASN A 215 10.30 7.65 22.33
CA ASN A 215 9.62 8.83 22.86
C ASN A 215 8.12 8.75 22.56
N PHE A 216 7.35 8.13 23.45
CA PHE A 216 5.88 7.97 23.32
C PHE A 216 5.09 8.95 24.20
N GLU A 217 5.79 9.86 24.89
CA GLU A 217 5.15 10.88 25.73
C GLU A 217 4.60 12.00 24.85
N LEU A 218 3.28 12.20 24.90
CA LEU A 218 2.64 13.37 24.28
C LEU A 218 2.14 14.37 25.31
N PRO A 219 2.46 15.67 25.11
CA PRO A 219 1.73 16.76 25.75
C PRO A 219 0.22 16.60 25.54
N ILE A 220 -0.58 16.91 26.56
CA ILE A 220 -2.05 16.83 26.47
C ILE A 220 -2.59 17.68 25.32
N ALA A 221 -1.97 18.83 25.05
CA ALA A 221 -2.36 19.76 23.98
C ALA A 221 -2.13 19.24 22.55
N THR A 222 -1.43 18.11 22.38
CA THR A 222 -1.15 17.51 21.07
C THR A 222 -1.87 16.17 20.88
N ARG A 223 -2.79 15.83 21.79
CA ARG A 223 -3.62 14.63 21.66
C ARG A 223 -4.83 14.93 20.79
N SER A 224 -5.04 14.12 19.77
CA SER A 224 -6.30 14.14 19.03
C SER A 224 -7.36 13.34 19.77
N ASN A 225 -8.62 13.67 19.51
CA ASN A 225 -9.75 12.77 19.66
C ASN A 225 -10.10 12.20 18.27
N PRO A 226 -9.43 11.12 17.82
CA PRO A 226 -9.60 10.62 16.47
C PRO A 226 -11.03 10.14 16.24
N ILE A 227 -11.55 10.46 15.06
CA ILE A 227 -12.91 10.17 14.64
C ILE A 227 -12.93 8.75 14.06
N ALA A 228 -13.64 7.84 14.71
CA ALA A 228 -13.94 6.54 14.13
C ALA A 228 -14.90 6.70 12.94
N LEU A 229 -14.36 6.64 11.72
CA LEU A 229 -15.16 6.72 10.51
C LEU A 229 -16.08 5.49 10.39
N SER A 230 -17.28 5.71 9.88
CA SER A 230 -18.22 4.65 9.50
C SER A 230 -17.78 4.00 8.18
N ILE A 231 -16.73 3.18 8.24
CA ILE A 231 -16.19 2.40 7.11
C ILE A 231 -17.03 1.13 6.96
N THR A 232 -17.84 1.06 5.90
CA THR A 232 -18.72 -0.09 5.63
C THR A 232 -18.44 -0.76 4.28
N GLU A 233 -17.54 -0.19 3.50
CA GLU A 233 -17.18 -0.61 2.14
C GLU A 233 -15.79 -0.04 1.82
N THR A 234 -15.05 -0.73 0.97
CA THR A 234 -13.79 -0.28 0.37
C THR A 234 -13.92 -0.26 -1.15
N GLN A 235 -13.13 0.58 -1.80
CA GLN A 235 -13.09 0.71 -3.24
C GLN A 235 -12.31 -0.48 -3.84
N PRO A 236 -12.91 -1.23 -4.77
CA PRO A 236 -12.19 -2.24 -5.54
C PRO A 236 -11.24 -1.61 -6.57
N ASN A 237 -10.22 -2.37 -6.99
CA ASN A 237 -9.17 -1.91 -7.91
C ASN A 237 -9.66 -1.50 -9.31
N ASP A 238 -10.90 -1.82 -9.68
CA ASP A 238 -11.45 -1.62 -11.02
C ASP A 238 -12.45 -0.45 -11.15
N GLU A 239 -12.52 0.41 -10.12
CA GLU A 239 -13.38 1.59 -10.06
C GLU A 239 -12.57 2.87 -9.79
N SER A 240 -13.02 4.01 -10.32
CA SER A 240 -12.43 5.36 -10.14
C SER A 240 -13.19 6.20 -9.10
N TRP A 241 -13.81 5.55 -8.12
CA TRP A 241 -14.84 6.15 -7.25
C TRP A 241 -14.34 6.68 -5.90
N CYS A 242 -13.02 6.85 -5.70
CA CYS A 242 -12.42 7.25 -4.42
C CYS A 242 -13.15 8.41 -3.72
N ALA A 243 -13.48 9.46 -4.47
CA ALA A 243 -14.22 10.61 -3.97
C ALA A 243 -15.63 10.26 -3.47
N ALA A 244 -16.32 9.32 -4.10
CA ALA A 244 -17.64 8.85 -3.65
C ALA A 244 -17.55 7.98 -2.39
N TYR A 245 -16.55 7.10 -2.29
CA TYR A 245 -16.30 6.29 -1.08
C TYR A 245 -15.99 7.18 0.12
N VAL A 246 -15.11 8.17 -0.05
CA VAL A 246 -14.80 9.16 0.99
C VAL A 246 -16.06 9.95 1.36
N THR A 247 -16.76 10.54 0.38
CA THR A 247 -17.98 11.33 0.62
C THR A 247 -19.03 10.52 1.38
N ALA A 248 -19.27 9.27 0.98
CA ALA A 248 -20.21 8.39 1.67
C ALA A 248 -19.78 8.14 3.12
N ALA A 249 -18.50 7.81 3.36
CA ALA A 249 -17.98 7.59 4.72
C ALA A 249 -18.12 8.83 5.61
N LEU A 250 -17.80 10.02 5.10
CA LEU A 250 -17.91 11.26 5.89
C LEU A 250 -19.37 11.56 6.25
N ILE A 251 -20.29 11.46 5.29
CA ILE A 251 -21.74 11.65 5.54
C ILE A 251 -22.25 10.62 6.55
N ARG A 252 -21.92 9.33 6.37
CA ARG A 252 -22.32 8.26 7.32
C ARG A 252 -21.82 8.57 8.74
N THR A 253 -20.57 9.02 8.86
CA THR A 253 -19.93 9.32 10.15
C THR A 253 -20.62 10.48 10.85
N VAL A 254 -20.90 11.58 10.14
CA VAL A 254 -21.49 12.77 10.75
C VAL A 254 -23.00 12.64 10.98
N GLN A 255 -23.72 12.00 10.05
CA GLN A 255 -25.19 11.95 10.08
C GLN A 255 -25.76 10.65 10.68
N GLY A 256 -24.94 9.60 10.85
CA GLY A 256 -25.41 8.30 11.33
C GLY A 256 -26.38 7.60 10.38
N VAL A 257 -26.21 7.82 9.07
CA VAL A 257 -27.09 7.29 8.01
C VAL A 257 -26.49 6.07 7.31
N SER A 258 -27.32 5.34 6.56
CA SER A 258 -26.85 4.31 5.63
C SER A 258 -26.75 4.90 4.22
N LEU A 259 -25.54 5.05 3.71
CA LEU A 259 -25.25 5.58 2.38
C LEU A 259 -24.07 4.80 1.80
N SER A 260 -24.09 4.45 0.51
CA SER A 260 -22.94 3.83 -0.15
C SER A 260 -22.38 4.70 -1.27
N ALA A 261 -21.11 4.49 -1.64
CA ALA A 261 -20.48 5.11 -2.80
C ALA A 261 -21.31 4.89 -4.07
N SER A 262 -21.79 3.65 -4.28
CA SER A 262 -22.66 3.29 -5.42
C SER A 262 -23.96 4.11 -5.46
N THR A 263 -24.50 4.49 -4.30
CA THR A 263 -25.72 5.32 -4.23
C THR A 263 -25.44 6.74 -4.75
N ILE A 264 -24.30 7.31 -4.38
CA ILE A 264 -23.87 8.64 -4.86
C ILE A 264 -23.56 8.60 -6.36
N THR A 265 -22.83 7.60 -6.83
CA THR A 265 -22.44 7.51 -8.25
C THR A 265 -23.66 7.26 -9.15
N LYS A 266 -24.62 6.43 -8.73
CA LYS A 266 -25.91 6.25 -9.43
C LYS A 266 -26.74 7.52 -9.51
N TYR A 267 -26.73 8.35 -8.47
CA TYR A 267 -27.46 9.62 -8.46
C TYR A 267 -26.97 10.56 -9.58
N TYR A 268 -25.66 10.58 -9.84
CA TYR A 268 -25.05 11.38 -10.92
C TYR A 268 -24.92 10.65 -12.26
N GLY A 269 -25.29 9.36 -12.33
CA GLY A 269 -25.14 8.55 -13.53
C GLY A 269 -23.70 8.25 -13.92
N LEU A 270 -22.77 8.24 -12.95
CA LEU A 270 -21.35 7.97 -13.19
C LEU A 270 -21.12 6.47 -13.42
N ASN A 271 -20.33 6.13 -14.45
CA ASN A 271 -19.86 4.78 -14.66
C ASN A 271 -18.60 4.49 -13.82
N LYS A 272 -18.13 3.23 -13.82
CA LYS A 272 -17.01 2.80 -12.96
C LYS A 272 -15.68 3.51 -13.22
N ASN A 273 -15.48 4.11 -14.41
CA ASN A 273 -14.26 4.82 -14.76
C ASN A 273 -14.36 6.34 -14.49
N GLU A 274 -15.52 6.83 -14.05
CA GLU A 274 -15.77 8.26 -13.82
C GLU A 274 -15.74 8.58 -12.32
N GLY A 275 -14.87 9.50 -11.92
CA GLY A 275 -14.78 9.98 -10.55
C GLY A 275 -15.86 11.01 -10.20
N LEU A 276 -16.22 11.08 -8.92
CA LEU A 276 -17.07 12.14 -8.38
C LEU A 276 -16.25 13.43 -8.26
N SER A 277 -16.70 14.53 -8.87
CA SER A 277 -16.06 15.84 -8.72
C SER A 277 -16.28 16.43 -7.31
N HIS A 278 -15.43 17.38 -6.90
CA HIS A 278 -15.60 18.09 -5.62
C HIS A 278 -16.96 18.79 -5.51
N GLY A 279 -17.42 19.45 -6.59
CA GLY A 279 -18.72 20.10 -6.63
C GLY A 279 -19.87 19.11 -6.43
N GLN A 280 -19.83 17.95 -7.09
CA GLN A 280 -20.85 16.91 -6.90
C GLN A 280 -20.84 16.34 -5.47
N ALA A 281 -19.67 16.19 -4.84
CA ALA A 281 -19.60 15.76 -3.45
C ALA A 281 -20.30 16.76 -2.50
N ILE A 282 -20.03 18.06 -2.69
CA ILE A 282 -20.64 19.15 -1.91
C ILE A 282 -22.15 19.22 -2.17
N ASP A 283 -22.55 19.25 -3.45
CA ASP A 283 -23.95 19.35 -3.86
C ASP A 283 -24.77 18.18 -3.31
N TYR A 284 -24.23 16.96 -3.33
CA TYR A 284 -24.92 15.79 -2.79
C TYR A 284 -25.15 15.91 -1.28
N ALA A 285 -24.13 16.31 -0.53
CA ALA A 285 -24.22 16.49 0.91
C ALA A 285 -25.24 17.59 1.29
N GLN A 286 -25.24 18.70 0.54
CA GLN A 286 -26.20 19.80 0.72
C GLN A 286 -27.63 19.36 0.38
N ALA A 287 -27.85 18.77 -0.79
CA ALA A 287 -29.18 18.44 -1.29
C ALA A 287 -29.85 17.31 -0.49
N MET A 288 -29.08 16.31 -0.07
CA MET A 288 -29.63 15.10 0.55
C MET A 288 -29.64 15.16 2.08
N TYR A 289 -28.74 15.93 2.70
CA TYR A 289 -28.53 15.91 4.15
C TYR A 289 -28.47 17.31 4.79
N ALA A 290 -28.66 18.38 4.01
CA ALA A 290 -28.57 19.77 4.46
C ALA A 290 -27.22 20.13 5.13
N MET A 291 -26.16 19.39 4.82
CA MET A 291 -24.80 19.68 5.28
C MET A 291 -24.23 20.87 4.49
N GLN A 292 -23.25 21.59 5.04
CA GLN A 292 -22.65 22.78 4.44
C GLN A 292 -21.14 22.63 4.20
N PRO A 293 -20.68 21.56 3.52
CA PRO A 293 -19.25 21.39 3.26
C PRO A 293 -18.71 22.51 2.36
N LEU A 294 -17.47 22.91 2.64
CA LEU A 294 -16.77 24.00 1.97
C LEU A 294 -15.56 23.47 1.23
N TYR A 295 -15.38 23.93 0.00
CA TYR A 295 -14.16 23.68 -0.77
C TYR A 295 -13.06 24.69 -0.41
N TYR A 296 -11.85 24.19 -0.26
CA TYR A 296 -10.64 25.00 -0.12
C TYR A 296 -9.56 24.48 -1.06
N GLU A 297 -9.02 25.35 -1.92
CA GLU A 297 -7.99 24.99 -2.91
C GLU A 297 -6.58 24.92 -2.30
N SER A 298 -6.48 24.25 -1.15
CA SER A 298 -5.21 23.91 -0.50
C SER A 298 -5.42 22.84 0.57
N ALA A 299 -4.33 22.33 1.13
CA ALA A 299 -4.37 21.67 2.41
C ALA A 299 -4.78 22.67 3.51
N LEU A 300 -5.51 22.19 4.51
CA LEU A 300 -5.79 23.00 5.69
C LEU A 300 -4.52 23.23 6.50
N SER A 301 -4.42 24.40 7.14
CA SER A 301 -3.39 24.60 8.16
C SER A 301 -3.60 23.61 9.31
N ARG A 302 -2.52 23.30 10.03
CA ARG A 302 -2.59 22.40 11.18
C ARG A 302 -3.67 22.79 12.20
N ASN A 303 -3.81 24.08 12.51
CA ASN A 303 -4.83 24.55 13.46
C ASN A 303 -6.25 24.33 12.94
N GLN A 304 -6.48 24.45 11.62
CA GLN A 304 -7.77 24.15 11.02
C GLN A 304 -8.07 22.65 11.04
N VAL A 305 -7.05 21.80 10.83
CA VAL A 305 -7.22 20.34 10.99
C VAL A 305 -7.60 20.00 12.43
N ILE A 306 -6.90 20.58 13.41
CA ILE A 306 -7.22 20.39 14.83
C ILE A 306 -8.66 20.82 15.11
N ASP A 307 -9.05 22.01 14.65
CA ASP A 307 -10.40 22.56 14.88
C ASP A 307 -11.49 21.66 14.30
N GLU A 308 -11.34 21.18 13.05
CA GLU A 308 -12.32 20.26 12.45
C GLU A 308 -12.42 18.94 13.22
N ILE A 309 -11.27 18.31 13.53
CA ILE A 309 -11.24 17.00 14.20
C ILE A 309 -11.79 17.09 15.64
N ASP A 310 -11.44 18.14 16.40
CA ASP A 310 -11.93 18.34 17.76
C ASP A 310 -13.44 18.63 17.80
N HIS A 311 -14.00 19.19 16.74
CA HIS A 311 -15.44 19.33 16.53
C HIS A 311 -16.08 18.08 15.90
N SER A 312 -15.41 16.93 15.92
CA SER A 312 -15.89 15.65 15.37
C SER A 312 -16.29 15.74 13.88
N CYS A 313 -15.59 16.60 13.13
CA CYS A 313 -15.78 16.81 11.71
C CYS A 313 -14.60 16.22 10.92
N PRO A 314 -14.75 15.04 10.28
CA PRO A 314 -13.69 14.48 9.46
C PRO A 314 -13.51 15.29 8.17
N ILE A 315 -12.31 15.27 7.61
CA ILE A 315 -11.92 16.10 6.48
C ILE A 315 -11.75 15.25 5.23
N TYR A 316 -12.26 15.72 4.09
CA TYR A 316 -11.94 15.16 2.78
C TYR A 316 -10.64 15.80 2.29
N ALA A 317 -9.62 14.99 2.04
CA ALA A 317 -8.36 15.44 1.45
C ALA A 317 -8.26 14.99 -0.02
N SER A 318 -8.12 15.95 -0.92
CA SER A 318 -7.80 15.72 -2.32
C SER A 318 -6.28 15.55 -2.45
N MET A 319 -5.86 14.38 -2.91
CA MET A 319 -4.47 13.98 -3.05
C MET A 319 -4.11 13.98 -4.54
N ARG A 320 -3.18 14.82 -4.98
CA ARG A 320 -2.80 14.98 -6.38
C ARG A 320 -1.42 14.38 -6.65
N HIS A 321 -1.34 13.50 -7.64
CA HIS A 321 -0.06 13.02 -8.16
C HIS A 321 0.44 13.95 -9.27
N ASN A 322 -0.43 14.30 -10.23
CA ASN A 322 -0.16 15.25 -11.31
C ASN A 322 -1.48 15.89 -11.82
N SER A 323 -1.46 16.57 -12.96
CA SER A 323 -2.66 17.25 -13.50
C SER A 323 -3.80 16.33 -13.91
N THR A 324 -3.56 15.03 -14.09
CA THR A 324 -4.57 14.06 -14.56
C THR A 324 -4.88 12.97 -13.55
N ILE A 325 -4.01 12.74 -12.57
CA ILE A 325 -4.15 11.69 -11.56
C ILE A 325 -4.34 12.33 -10.18
N SER A 326 -5.51 12.09 -9.62
CA SER A 326 -5.88 12.49 -8.26
C SER A 326 -6.58 11.34 -7.54
N HIS A 327 -6.56 11.41 -6.22
CA HIS A 327 -7.16 10.46 -5.30
C HIS A 327 -7.82 11.21 -4.15
N ALA A 328 -8.73 10.54 -3.44
CA ALA A 328 -9.39 11.09 -2.26
C ALA A 328 -9.13 10.20 -1.05
N VAL A 329 -8.82 10.83 0.08
CA VAL A 329 -8.72 10.15 1.39
C VAL A 329 -9.46 10.98 2.44
N ALA A 330 -9.81 10.36 3.56
CA ALA A 330 -10.36 11.07 4.71
C ALA A 330 -9.29 11.29 5.77
N ILE A 331 -9.13 12.50 6.30
CA ILE A 331 -8.36 12.76 7.52
C ILE A 331 -9.32 12.70 8.71
N CYS A 332 -8.96 11.93 9.72
CA CYS A 332 -9.82 11.64 10.87
C CYS A 332 -9.10 11.75 12.23
N GLY A 333 -7.80 12.04 12.24
CA GLY A 333 -7.05 12.20 13.48
C GLY A 333 -5.73 12.94 13.25
N TYR A 334 -5.08 13.33 14.34
CA TYR A 334 -3.78 14.00 14.30
C TYR A 334 -2.91 13.67 15.51
N THR A 335 -1.61 13.88 15.38
CA THR A 335 -0.66 14.06 16.50
C THR A 335 0.09 15.36 16.28
N SER A 336 1.12 15.67 17.09
CA SER A 336 2.03 16.81 16.88
C SER A 336 2.59 16.90 15.45
N THR A 337 2.87 15.77 14.81
CA THR A 337 3.60 15.71 13.53
C THR A 337 2.97 14.78 12.49
N LYS A 338 1.87 14.08 12.83
CA LYS A 338 1.22 13.10 11.95
C LYS A 338 -0.27 13.41 11.78
N TYR A 339 -0.82 12.98 10.67
CA TYR A 339 -2.25 12.86 10.46
C TYR A 339 -2.63 11.39 10.32
N THR A 340 -3.78 11.02 10.87
CA THR A 340 -4.44 9.73 10.65
C THR A 340 -5.39 9.87 9.48
N ILE A 341 -5.28 8.96 8.50
CA ILE A 341 -6.10 8.94 7.30
C ILE A 341 -6.76 7.60 7.09
N TRP A 342 -7.92 7.63 6.46
CA TRP A 342 -8.51 6.47 5.81
C TRP A 342 -8.41 6.62 4.30
N ASN A 343 -7.76 5.65 3.67
CA ASN A 343 -7.73 5.51 2.22
C ASN A 343 -8.86 4.54 1.81
N PRO A 344 -9.77 4.91 0.89
CA PRO A 344 -10.90 4.07 0.53
C PRO A 344 -10.53 2.69 -0.03
N TRP A 345 -9.27 2.45 -0.42
CA TRP A 345 -8.79 1.14 -0.82
C TRP A 345 -8.65 0.14 0.34
N TYR A 346 -8.62 0.59 1.59
CA TYR A 346 -8.23 -0.21 2.73
C TYR A 346 -9.31 -0.24 3.81
N VAL A 347 -9.33 -1.32 4.59
CA VAL A 347 -10.15 -1.39 5.81
C VAL A 347 -9.47 -0.68 6.99
N ASP A 348 -8.15 -0.65 6.99
CA ASP A 348 -7.33 -0.06 8.05
C ASP A 348 -7.04 1.41 7.81
N TYR A 349 -6.76 2.13 8.90
CA TYR A 349 -6.20 3.47 8.84
C TYR A 349 -4.71 3.45 8.52
N GLU A 350 -4.24 4.58 8.02
CA GLU A 350 -2.82 4.86 7.84
C GLU A 350 -2.46 6.17 8.51
N THR A 351 -1.17 6.41 8.67
CA THR A 351 -0.63 7.69 9.14
C THR A 351 0.30 8.27 8.10
N PHE A 352 0.36 9.59 7.99
CA PHE A 352 1.35 10.29 7.15
C PHE A 352 1.80 11.60 7.78
N SER A 353 2.92 12.16 7.31
CA SER A 353 3.53 13.36 7.89
C SER A 353 2.72 14.64 7.65
N SER A 354 2.44 15.38 8.73
CA SER A 354 1.72 16.65 8.66
C SER A 354 2.56 17.81 8.11
N SER A 355 3.89 17.64 7.99
CA SER A 355 4.80 18.70 7.54
C SER A 355 5.11 18.64 6.04
N THR A 356 5.12 17.44 5.45
CA THR A 356 5.39 17.26 4.01
C THR A 356 4.12 17.25 3.20
N LEU A 357 3.00 16.78 3.79
CA LEU A 357 1.72 16.61 3.12
C LEU A 357 1.74 15.62 1.92
N THR A 358 2.87 14.93 1.75
CA THR A 358 3.10 13.93 0.72
C THR A 358 2.78 12.54 1.26
N TYR A 359 2.06 11.76 0.47
CA TYR A 359 1.49 10.47 0.82
C TYR A 359 1.75 9.45 -0.29
N VAL A 360 2.38 8.34 0.06
CA VAL A 360 2.50 7.15 -0.80
C VAL A 360 1.64 6.03 -0.20
N PRO A 361 0.58 5.58 -0.90
CA PRO A 361 -0.31 4.52 -0.44
C PRO A 361 0.40 3.17 -0.28
N SER A 362 -0.06 2.36 0.67
CA SER A 362 0.47 1.02 0.94
C SER A 362 0.68 0.16 -0.31
N THR A 363 -0.33 0.10 -1.17
CA THR A 363 -0.36 -0.82 -2.31
C THR A 363 0.07 -0.16 -3.61
N SER A 364 0.78 0.97 -3.54
CA SER A 364 1.13 1.77 -4.69
C SER A 364 2.55 2.33 -4.59
N THR A 365 3.19 2.54 -5.73
CA THR A 365 4.45 3.29 -5.83
C THR A 365 4.27 4.74 -6.26
N LYS A 366 3.02 5.24 -6.34
CA LYS A 366 2.74 6.64 -6.68
C LYS A 366 2.73 7.55 -5.46
N SER A 367 3.44 8.66 -5.56
CA SER A 367 3.42 9.75 -4.60
C SER A 367 2.31 10.74 -4.90
N PHE A 368 1.56 11.14 -3.87
CA PHE A 368 0.50 12.14 -3.96
C PHE A 368 0.74 13.27 -2.96
N TYR A 369 0.32 14.48 -3.30
CA TYR A 369 0.38 15.65 -2.44
C TYR A 369 -1.02 16.15 -2.09
N TRP A 370 -1.29 16.45 -0.83
CA TRP A 370 -2.57 17.02 -0.41
C TRP A 370 -2.73 18.45 -0.94
N ASN A 371 -3.55 18.62 -1.98
CA ASN A 371 -3.62 19.86 -2.75
C ASN A 371 -4.94 20.63 -2.62
N ALA A 372 -6.01 19.99 -2.14
CA ALA A 372 -7.30 20.64 -1.91
C ALA A 372 -8.08 19.91 -0.83
N THR A 373 -9.07 20.57 -0.26
CA THR A 373 -9.83 20.09 0.89
C THR A 373 -11.32 20.34 0.71
N ILE A 374 -12.14 19.39 1.18
CA ILE A 374 -13.55 19.65 1.50
C ILE A 374 -13.72 19.42 3.01
N TYR A 375 -14.16 20.44 3.74
CA TYR A 375 -14.27 20.44 5.20
C TYR A 375 -15.63 21.00 5.64
N ASN A 376 -15.88 21.09 6.95
CA ASN A 376 -17.16 21.56 7.50
C ASN A 376 -18.36 20.69 7.04
N TRP A 377 -18.26 19.38 7.21
CA TRP A 377 -19.31 18.41 6.91
C TRP A 377 -20.50 18.47 7.90
N GLN A 378 -20.70 19.58 8.60
CA GLN A 378 -21.79 19.79 9.56
C GLN A 378 -23.01 20.45 8.89
N LYS A 379 -24.13 20.57 9.61
CA LYS A 379 -25.37 21.21 9.12
C LYS A 379 -25.39 22.72 9.31
#